data_AF-A0A352IV83-F1
#
_entry.id   AF-A0A352IV83-F1
#
_cell.length_a   1.000
_cell.length_b   1.000
_cell.length_c   1.000
_cell.angle_alpha   90.00
_cell.angle_beta   90.00
_cell.angle_gamma   90.00
#
_symmetry.space_group_name_H-M   'P 1'
#
loop_
_entity.id
_entity.type
_entity.pdbx_description
1 polymer ?
#
loop_
_entity_poly.entity_id
_entity_poly.type
_entity_poly.pdbx_seq_one_letter_code
_entity_poly.pdbx_strand_id
1 'polypeptide(L)'
;MSDRLQETSNIWITGASSGIGESVTRALARGGHRLVITGRRQGALEELASAAPDRIIPAAADTTSKEDLQTIAGTLENHGDLNMVILNAGTCEYLETAHYNSDVIEKNIHTNVIGTARCLDIALPALRRSRAKGQPATLVIVSSSAWWFP
;
A
#
# COMPACT_ATOMS: atom_id res chain seq x y z
N MET A 1 -20.63 -2.00 -7.83
CA MET A 1 -19.40 -1.37 -7.28
C MET A 1 -19.72 -1.04 -5.83
N SER A 2 -18.86 -1.39 -4.86
CA SER A 2 -19.17 -1.23 -3.43
C SER A 2 -19.57 0.21 -3.12
N ASP A 3 -20.58 0.43 -2.26
CA ASP A 3 -21.00 1.76 -1.78
C ASP A 3 -19.81 2.60 -1.24
N ARG A 4 -18.75 1.91 -0.79
CA ARG A 4 -17.51 2.51 -0.28
C ARG A 4 -16.67 3.27 -1.31
N LEU A 5 -16.98 3.17 -2.60
CA LEU A 5 -16.25 3.82 -3.69
C LEU A 5 -17.16 4.70 -4.58
N GLN A 6 -18.39 5.01 -4.12
CA GLN A 6 -19.29 5.89 -4.87
C GLN A 6 -18.89 7.37 -4.77
N GLU A 7 -18.23 7.75 -3.67
CA GLU A 7 -17.74 9.11 -3.43
C GLU A 7 -16.21 9.18 -3.49
N THR A 8 -15.69 10.39 -3.69
CA THR A 8 -14.24 10.63 -3.64
C THR A 8 -13.71 10.25 -2.26
N SER A 9 -12.65 9.44 -2.25
CA SER A 9 -12.03 8.91 -1.03
C SER A 9 -10.54 9.17 -1.07
N ASN A 10 -9.95 9.42 0.09
CA ASN A 10 -8.50 9.46 0.26
C ASN A 10 -8.00 8.05 0.59
N ILE A 11 -7.09 7.52 -0.23
CA ILE A 11 -6.66 6.12 -0.20
C ILE A 11 -5.14 6.03 -0.18
N TRP A 12 -4.58 5.22 0.70
CA TRP A 12 -3.16 4.87 0.67
C TRP A 12 -2.95 3.45 0.15
N ILE A 13 -2.02 3.26 -0.79
CA ILE A 13 -1.72 1.98 -1.43
C ILE A 13 -0.22 1.69 -1.34
N THR A 14 0.15 0.52 -0.80
CA THR A 14 1.55 0.05 -0.80
C THR A 14 1.79 -0.97 -1.92
N GLY A 15 3.02 -1.06 -2.43
CA GLY A 15 3.33 -1.91 -3.58
C GLY A 15 2.68 -1.42 -4.88
N ALA A 16 2.47 -0.11 -5.00
CA ALA A 16 1.68 0.49 -6.08
C ALA A 16 2.40 0.56 -7.44
N SER A 17 3.72 0.36 -7.47
CA SER A 17 4.56 0.59 -8.66
C SER A 17 4.58 -0.55 -9.70
N SER A 18 3.74 -1.58 -9.55
CA SER A 18 3.65 -2.70 -10.51
C SER A 18 2.44 -3.59 -10.25
N GLY A 19 2.06 -4.40 -11.25
CA GLY A 19 1.15 -5.54 -11.11
C GLY A 19 -0.24 -5.15 -10.60
N ILE A 20 -0.70 -5.85 -9.55
CA ILE A 20 -2.01 -5.60 -8.92
C ILE A 20 -2.08 -4.17 -8.38
N GLY A 21 -1.05 -3.72 -7.65
CA GLY A 21 -1.02 -2.40 -7.04
C GLY A 21 -1.14 -1.28 -8.08
N GLU A 22 -0.40 -1.38 -9.17
CA GLU A 22 -0.50 -0.41 -10.27
C GLU A 22 -1.89 -0.39 -10.91
N SER A 23 -2.44 -1.57 -11.20
CA SER A 23 -3.76 -1.71 -11.81
C SER A 23 -4.86 -1.12 -10.92
N VAL A 24 -4.78 -1.37 -9.61
CA VAL A 24 -5.67 -0.82 -8.59
C VAL A 24 -5.53 0.70 -8.51
N THR A 25 -4.30 1.22 -8.47
CA THR A 25 -4.04 2.67 -8.47
C THR A 25 -4.67 3.34 -9.69
N ARG A 26 -4.46 2.80 -10.90
CA ARG A 26 -5.03 3.37 -12.13
C ARG A 26 -6.56 3.32 -12.12
N ALA A 27 -7.16 2.23 -11.64
CA ALA A 27 -8.60 2.10 -11.55
C ALA A 27 -9.21 3.11 -10.56
N LEU A 28 -8.62 3.26 -9.38
CA LEU A 28 -9.09 4.18 -8.35
C LEU A 28 -8.91 5.65 -8.76
N ALA A 29 -7.81 5.99 -9.43
CA ALA A 29 -7.59 7.34 -9.95
C ALA A 29 -8.62 7.73 -11.01
N ARG A 30 -8.96 6.79 -11.93
CA ARG A 30 -10.06 6.97 -12.89
C ARG A 30 -11.42 7.13 -12.22
N GLY A 31 -11.62 6.47 -11.07
CA GLY A 31 -12.81 6.61 -10.23
C GLY A 31 -12.92 7.94 -9.47
N GLY A 32 -11.93 8.84 -9.59
CA GLY A 32 -11.97 10.15 -8.95
C GLY A 32 -11.38 10.20 -7.54
N HIS A 33 -10.84 9.09 -7.04
CA HIS A 33 -10.25 9.05 -5.70
C HIS A 33 -8.88 9.76 -5.65
N ARG A 34 -8.49 10.20 -4.45
CA ARG A 34 -7.20 10.81 -4.16
C ARG A 34 -6.30 9.77 -3.50
N LEU A 35 -5.10 9.61 -4.03
CA LEU A 35 -4.23 8.48 -3.73
C LEU A 35 -2.88 8.97 -3.19
N VAL A 36 -2.41 8.34 -2.12
CA VAL A 36 -0.99 8.29 -1.78
C VAL A 36 -0.51 6.90 -2.21
N ILE A 37 0.56 6.85 -3.01
CA ILE A 37 1.09 5.59 -3.54
C ILE A 37 2.52 5.37 -3.06
N THR A 38 2.77 4.17 -2.54
CA THR A 38 4.06 3.81 -1.95
C THR A 38 4.65 2.58 -2.63
N GLY A 39 5.96 2.65 -2.85
CA GLY A 39 6.82 1.60 -3.39
C GLY A 39 8.27 2.06 -3.35
N ARG A 40 9.20 1.16 -3.64
CA ARG A 40 10.65 1.47 -3.53
C ARG A 40 11.20 2.29 -4.70
N ARG A 41 10.55 2.22 -5.87
CA ARG A 41 11.05 2.80 -7.11
C ARG A 41 10.40 4.16 -7.37
N GLN A 42 11.05 5.24 -6.96
CA GLN A 42 10.55 6.62 -7.11
C GLN A 42 10.12 6.92 -8.56
N GLY A 43 10.98 6.67 -9.55
CA GLY A 43 10.66 6.97 -10.95
C GLY A 43 9.40 6.25 -11.47
N ALA A 44 9.16 5.00 -11.04
CA ALA A 44 7.95 4.27 -11.41
C ALA A 44 6.69 4.84 -10.74
N LEU A 45 6.80 5.36 -9.50
CA LEU A 45 5.70 6.04 -8.83
C LEU A 45 5.40 7.39 -9.49
N GLU A 46 6.43 8.14 -9.87
CA GLU A 46 6.29 9.43 -10.57
C GLU A 46 5.63 9.26 -11.93
N GLU A 47 6.08 8.26 -12.71
CA GLU A 47 5.45 7.92 -13.99
C GLU A 47 3.97 7.57 -13.80
N LEU A 48 3.65 6.75 -12.79
CA LEU A 48 2.26 6.40 -12.47
C LEU A 48 1.44 7.62 -12.02
N ALA A 49 2.03 8.52 -11.24
CA ALA A 49 1.39 9.74 -10.76
C ALA A 49 1.13 10.74 -11.88
N SER A 50 1.97 10.77 -12.93
CA SER A 50 1.80 11.66 -14.09
C SER A 50 0.46 11.46 -14.82
N ALA A 51 -0.17 10.29 -14.67
CA ALA A 51 -1.48 10.00 -15.24
C ALA A 51 -2.63 10.77 -14.55
N ALA A 52 -2.45 11.23 -13.31
CA ALA A 52 -3.42 12.01 -12.56
C ALA A 52 -2.72 12.85 -11.45
N PRO A 53 -1.94 13.88 -11.83
CA PRO A 53 -1.06 14.61 -10.91
C PRO A 53 -1.79 15.33 -9.78
N ASP A 54 -3.03 15.78 -10.02
CA ASP A 54 -3.85 16.45 -8.99
C ASP A 54 -4.45 15.48 -7.97
N ARG A 55 -4.32 14.17 -8.21
CA ARG A 55 -4.94 13.11 -7.40
C ARG A 55 -3.97 12.12 -6.84
N ILE A 56 -2.80 11.92 -7.45
CA ILE A 56 -1.83 10.90 -7.04
C ILE A 56 -0.59 11.57 -6.48
N ILE A 57 -0.29 11.26 -5.22
CA ILE A 57 0.94 11.68 -4.54
C ILE A 57 1.89 10.48 -4.48
N PRO A 58 3.02 10.50 -5.21
CA PRO A 58 4.05 9.49 -5.09
C PRO A 58 4.84 9.69 -3.79
N ALA A 59 4.97 8.63 -2.99
CA ALA A 59 5.72 8.64 -1.73
C ALA A 59 6.57 7.37 -1.64
N ALA A 60 7.81 7.44 -2.15
CA ALA A 60 8.71 6.29 -2.12
C ALA A 60 9.11 5.93 -0.69
N ALA A 61 9.04 4.63 -0.40
CA ALA A 61 9.48 4.05 0.86
C ALA A 61 9.67 2.54 0.70
N ASP A 62 10.63 1.99 1.44
CA ASP A 62 10.66 0.59 1.77
C ASP A 62 9.76 0.31 2.98
N THR A 63 8.74 -0.54 2.81
CA THR A 63 7.83 -0.93 3.90
C THR A 63 8.56 -1.68 5.02
N THR A 64 9.77 -2.17 4.75
CA THR A 64 10.65 -2.82 5.72
C THR A 64 11.64 -1.85 6.39
N SER A 65 11.55 -0.55 6.12
CA SER A 65 12.29 0.51 6.81
C SER A 65 11.35 1.31 7.71
N LYS A 66 11.67 1.39 9.00
CA LYS A 66 10.88 2.23 9.94
C LYS A 66 11.07 3.72 9.64
N GLU A 67 12.28 4.09 9.24
CA GLU A 67 12.65 5.47 8.90
C GLU A 67 11.85 5.95 7.68
N ASP A 68 11.83 5.14 6.61
CA ASP A 68 11.06 5.47 5.41
C ASP A 68 9.56 5.63 5.75
N LEU A 69 9.01 4.73 6.55
CA LEU A 69 7.59 4.77 6.93
C LEU A 69 7.22 5.97 7.82
N GLN A 70 8.17 6.54 8.57
CA GLN A 70 7.93 7.79 9.30
C GLN A 70 7.66 8.96 8.34
N THR A 71 8.34 9.00 7.19
CA THR A 71 8.09 10.03 6.17
C THR A 71 6.70 9.88 5.54
N ILE A 72 6.21 8.65 5.41
CA ILE A 72 4.86 8.36 4.93
C ILE A 72 3.81 8.88 5.91
N ALA A 73 4.03 8.73 7.22
CA ALA A 73 3.11 9.25 8.24
C ALA A 73 2.84 10.76 8.05
N GLY A 74 3.89 11.56 7.87
CA GLY A 74 3.75 13.01 7.61
C GLY A 74 3.07 13.31 6.26
N THR A 75 3.32 12.49 5.24
CA THR A 75 2.62 12.61 3.94
C THR A 75 1.11 12.38 4.10
N LEU A 76 0.71 11.38 4.87
CA LEU A 76 -0.69 11.06 5.11
C LEU A 76 -1.40 12.14 5.95
N GLU A 77 -0.70 12.75 6.91
CA GLU A 77 -1.23 13.88 7.67
C GLU A 77 -1.58 15.08 6.79
N ASN A 78 -0.72 15.40 5.82
CA ASN A 78 -0.95 16.48 4.85
C ASN A 78 -2.00 16.13 3.79
N HIS A 79 -2.20 14.85 3.49
CA HIS A 79 -3.15 14.39 2.48
C HIS A 79 -4.62 14.54 2.93
N GLY A 80 -4.86 14.40 4.25
CA GLY A 80 -6.17 14.47 4.90
C GLY A 80 -6.57 13.15 5.57
N ASP A 81 -7.81 13.08 6.04
CA ASP A 81 -8.35 11.86 6.67
C ASP A 81 -8.41 10.71 5.66
N LEU A 82 -7.92 9.52 6.04
CA LEU A 82 -7.89 8.34 5.17
C LEU A 82 -9.18 7.53 5.25
N ASN A 83 -9.80 7.26 4.11
CA ASN A 83 -10.99 6.42 4.04
C ASN A 83 -10.66 4.95 3.77
N MET A 84 -9.52 4.69 3.14
CA MET A 84 -9.09 3.33 2.84
C MET A 84 -7.56 3.21 2.84
N VAL A 85 -7.07 2.06 3.30
CA VAL A 85 -5.68 1.65 3.16
C VAL A 85 -5.64 0.27 2.51
N ILE A 86 -4.80 0.14 1.48
CA ILE A 86 -4.58 -1.11 0.75
C ILE A 86 -3.12 -1.51 0.93
N LEU A 87 -2.89 -2.48 1.81
CA LEU A 87 -1.58 -3.05 2.07
C LEU A 87 -1.33 -4.17 1.04
N ASN A 88 -0.63 -3.81 -0.03
CA ASN A 88 -0.37 -4.69 -1.17
C ASN A 88 1.14 -4.90 -1.44
N ALA A 89 2.03 -4.17 -0.76
CA ALA A 89 3.46 -4.44 -0.85
C ALA A 89 3.76 -5.89 -0.48
N GLY A 90 4.42 -6.59 -1.40
CA GLY A 90 4.83 -7.97 -1.22
C GLY A 90 5.84 -8.39 -2.29
N THR A 91 6.60 -9.43 -1.99
CA THR A 91 7.52 -10.08 -2.91
C THR A 91 7.32 -11.59 -2.88
N CYS A 92 7.67 -12.25 -3.97
CA CYS A 92 7.64 -13.69 -4.10
C CYS A 92 8.92 -14.14 -4.79
N GLU A 93 9.93 -14.44 -3.98
CA GLU A 93 11.14 -15.11 -4.47
C GLU A 93 10.95 -16.62 -4.31
N TYR A 94 11.09 -17.33 -5.43
CA TYR A 94 10.99 -18.79 -5.47
C TYR A 94 12.25 -19.43 -4.91
N LEU A 95 12.07 -20.52 -4.18
CA LEU A 95 13.14 -21.32 -3.63
C LEU A 95 13.08 -22.72 -4.21
N GLU A 96 14.18 -23.16 -4.84
CA GLU A 96 14.34 -24.55 -5.26
C GLU A 96 14.99 -25.35 -4.15
N THR A 97 14.46 -26.55 -3.87
CA THR A 97 14.98 -27.41 -2.80
C THR A 97 16.44 -27.83 -3.02
N ALA A 98 16.86 -27.97 -4.29
CA ALA A 98 18.23 -28.27 -4.66
C ALA A 98 19.22 -27.13 -4.32
N HIS A 99 18.73 -25.89 -4.21
CA HIS A 99 19.50 -24.68 -3.95
C HIS A 99 18.94 -23.93 -2.73
N TYR A 100 18.71 -24.65 -1.64
CA TYR A 100 18.12 -24.09 -0.43
C TYR A 100 18.96 -22.94 0.14
N ASN A 101 18.28 -21.82 0.42
CA ASN A 101 18.82 -20.64 1.08
C ASN A 101 17.74 -20.04 1.98
N SER A 102 17.96 -20.08 3.29
CA SER A 102 17.04 -19.54 4.29
C SER A 102 16.83 -18.03 4.17
N ASP A 103 17.80 -17.30 3.63
CA ASP A 103 17.75 -15.83 3.52
C ASP A 103 16.60 -15.38 2.61
N VAL A 104 16.24 -16.21 1.61
CA VAL A 104 15.09 -15.97 0.72
C VAL A 104 13.78 -15.99 1.53
N ILE A 105 13.64 -16.95 2.45
CA ILE A 105 12.48 -17.07 3.32
C ILE A 105 12.42 -15.89 4.29
N GLU A 106 13.55 -15.56 4.93
CA GLU A 106 13.64 -14.43 5.84
C GLU A 106 13.23 -13.12 5.15
N LYS A 107 13.75 -12.87 3.95
CA LYS A 107 13.40 -11.70 3.13
C LYS A 107 11.92 -11.63 2.77
N ASN A 108 11.32 -12.77 2.40
CA ASN A 108 9.89 -12.88 2.12
C ASN A 108 9.05 -12.56 3.37
N ILE A 109 9.40 -13.11 4.54
CA ILE A 109 8.73 -12.83 5.81
C ILE A 109 8.87 -11.35 6.18
N HIS A 110 10.08 -10.81 6.06
CA HIS A 110 10.34 -9.42 6.41
C HIS A 110 9.53 -8.45 5.55
N THR A 111 9.40 -8.72 4.25
CA THR A 111 8.59 -7.88 3.34
C THR A 111 7.09 -8.09 3.57
N ASN A 112 6.62 -9.34 3.48
CA ASN A 112 5.20 -9.66 3.36
C ASN A 112 4.46 -9.61 4.70
N VAL A 113 5.17 -9.89 5.81
CA VAL A 113 4.58 -9.95 7.15
C VAL A 113 5.01 -8.73 7.97
N ILE A 114 6.31 -8.54 8.17
CA ILE A 114 6.82 -7.47 9.02
C ILE A 114 6.56 -6.10 8.38
N GLY A 115 6.80 -5.96 7.07
CA GLY A 115 6.51 -4.73 6.33
C GLY A 115 5.03 -4.36 6.38
N THR A 116 4.13 -5.34 6.19
CA THR A 116 2.68 -5.15 6.34
C THR A 116 2.32 -4.67 7.75
N ALA A 117 2.87 -5.31 8.79
CA ALA A 117 2.62 -4.92 10.18
C ALA A 117 3.09 -3.48 10.47
N ARG A 118 4.26 -3.08 9.97
CA ARG A 118 4.75 -1.71 10.14
C ARG A 118 3.90 -0.68 9.40
N CYS A 119 3.36 -1.03 8.23
CA CYS A 119 2.41 -0.16 7.55
C CYS A 119 1.12 0.03 8.38
N LEU A 120 0.72 -0.96 9.20
CA LEU A 120 -0.41 -0.82 10.11
C LEU A 120 -0.14 0.20 11.22
N ASP A 121 1.09 0.29 11.75
CA ASP A 121 1.46 1.30 12.73
C ASP A 121 1.19 2.72 12.22
N ILE A 122 1.39 2.94 10.92
CA ILE A 122 1.12 4.21 10.24
C ILE A 122 -0.37 4.37 9.88
N ALA A 123 -0.99 3.31 9.36
CA ALA A 123 -2.37 3.34 8.88
C ALA A 123 -3.41 3.49 9.99
N LEU A 124 -3.23 2.80 11.11
CA LEU A 124 -4.25 2.70 12.17
C LEU A 124 -4.57 4.04 12.81
N PRO A 125 -3.60 4.91 13.18
CA PRO A 125 -3.91 6.25 13.67
C PRO A 125 -4.76 7.06 12.68
N ALA A 126 -4.40 7.03 11.39
CA ALA A 126 -5.13 7.77 10.36
C ALA A 126 -6.56 7.24 10.17
N LEU A 127 -6.74 5.92 10.07
CA LEU A 127 -8.07 5.30 9.95
C LEU A 127 -8.94 5.55 11.17
N ARG A 128 -8.36 5.55 12.39
CA ARG A 128 -9.08 5.86 13.64
C ARG A 128 -9.57 7.31 13.66
N ARG A 129 -8.79 8.27 13.16
CA ARG A 129 -9.22 9.68 13.03
C ARG A 129 -10.45 9.80 12.13
N SER A 130 -10.45 9.16 10.97
CA SER A 130 -11.60 9.14 10.06
C SER A 130 -12.83 8.53 10.74
N ARG A 131 -12.67 7.39 11.43
CA ARG A 131 -13.77 6.78 12.20
C ARG A 131 -14.34 7.69 13.29
N ALA A 132 -13.48 8.39 14.04
CA ALA A 132 -13.91 9.31 15.08
C ALA A 132 -14.74 10.49 14.53
N LYS A 133 -14.53 10.86 13.26
CA LYS A 133 -15.31 11.87 12.53
C LYS A 133 -16.57 11.31 11.86
N GLY A 134 -16.92 10.04 12.09
CA GLY A 134 -18.06 9.37 11.47
C GLY A 134 -17.84 8.97 10.01
N GLN A 135 -16.61 9.07 9.50
CA GLN A 135 -16.29 8.76 8.10
C GLN A 135 -16.04 7.24 7.88
N PRO A 136 -16.18 6.76 6.64
CA PRO A 136 -15.71 5.44 6.25
C PRO A 136 -14.21 5.27 6.51
N ALA A 137 -13.80 4.09 7.01
CA ALA A 137 -12.40 3.71 7.17
C ALA A 137 -12.24 2.19 6.94
N THR A 138 -11.61 1.81 5.84
CA THR A 138 -11.44 0.41 5.43
C THR A 138 -9.97 0.04 5.38
N LEU A 139 -9.62 -1.09 5.99
CA LEU A 139 -8.30 -1.71 5.84
C LEU A 139 -8.43 -2.92 4.92
N VAL A 140 -7.61 -2.97 3.88
CA VAL A 140 -7.49 -4.10 2.95
C VAL A 140 -6.06 -4.62 3.04
N ILE A 141 -5.91 -5.92 3.25
CA ILE A 141 -4.61 -6.60 3.23
C ILE A 141 -4.64 -7.60 2.09
N VAL A 142 -3.72 -7.46 1.14
CA VAL A 142 -3.55 -8.40 0.05
C VAL A 142 -2.62 -9.51 0.52
N SER A 143 -3.13 -10.75 0.46
CA SER A 143 -2.39 -11.97 0.78
C SER A 143 -2.22 -12.80 -0.50
N SER A 144 -2.20 -14.12 -0.39
CA SER A 144 -2.12 -15.02 -1.52
C SER A 144 -2.90 -16.31 -1.25
N SER A 145 -3.42 -16.93 -2.32
CA SER A 145 -3.96 -18.29 -2.26
C SER A 145 -2.87 -19.35 -2.03
N ALA A 146 -1.58 -19.01 -2.18
CA ALA A 146 -0.46 -19.90 -1.87
C ALA A 146 -0.48 -20.41 -0.41
N TRP A 147 -1.17 -19.73 0.50
CA TRP A 147 -1.42 -20.23 1.85
C TRP A 147 -2.45 -21.36 1.91
N TRP A 148 -3.36 -21.44 0.93
CA TRP A 148 -4.49 -22.37 0.93
C TRP A 148 -4.14 -23.72 0.29
N PHE A 149 -3.22 -23.74 -0.67
CA PHE A 149 -2.86 -24.97 -1.37
C PHE A 149 -1.76 -25.74 -0.62
N PRO A 150 -1.89 -27.08 -0.50
CA PRO A 150 -0.93 -27.94 0.21
C PRO A 150 0.44 -28.02 -0.49
#